data_AF-V7PVF9-F1
#
_entry.id   AF-V7PVF9-F1
#
_cell.length_a   1.000
_cell.length_b   1.000
_cell.length_c   1.000
_cell.angle_alpha   90.00
_cell.angle_beta   90.00
_cell.angle_gamma   90.00
#
_symmetry.space_group_name_H-M   'P 1'
#
loop_
_entity.id
_entity.type
_entity.pdbx_description
1 polymer ?
#
loop_
_entity_poly.entity_id
_entity_poly.type
_entity_poly.pdbx_seq_one_letter_code
_entity_poly.pdbx_strand_id
1 'polypeptide(L)'
;MKRNKLINFLLVFVIIGVLSLGGYFYYKLNQLEKDTNISGDKEIKSLILKVERLYLIPNDEVPTIATVTDPKILKDKSFFTLAEIGDKVLIYTKFGKAILYRPSINKIVEVVSVGIDNKLDFSKSENVENQEEIDNKDDE
;
A
#
# COMPACT_ATOMS: atom_id res chain seq x y z
N MET A 1 15.06 45.03 -26.82
CA MET A 1 14.63 44.12 -27.91
C MET A 1 15.06 42.65 -27.76
N LYS A 2 16.06 42.28 -26.93
CA LYS A 2 16.54 40.88 -26.77
C LYS A 2 15.72 40.00 -25.80
N ARG A 3 14.95 40.62 -24.89
CA ARG A 3 14.20 39.92 -23.82
C ARG A 3 13.04 39.07 -24.36
N ASN A 4 12.36 39.54 -25.41
CA ASN A 4 11.26 38.83 -26.06
C ASN A 4 11.75 37.61 -26.85
N LYS A 5 12.98 37.68 -27.39
CA LYS A 5 13.62 36.54 -28.06
C LYS A 5 14.01 35.43 -27.07
N LEU A 6 14.46 35.80 -25.87
CA LEU A 6 14.74 34.85 -24.78
C LEU A 6 13.47 34.22 -24.22
N ILE A 7 12.39 35.00 -24.07
CA ILE A 7 11.08 34.49 -23.62
C ILE A 7 10.49 33.52 -24.65
N ASN A 8 10.56 33.84 -25.95
CA ASN A 8 10.12 32.90 -26.99
C ASN A 8 10.97 31.63 -27.02
N PHE A 9 12.27 31.72 -26.77
CA PHE A 9 13.16 30.55 -26.69
C PHE A 9 12.82 29.65 -25.49
N LEU A 10 12.55 30.26 -24.33
CA LEU A 10 12.12 29.54 -23.12
C LEU A 10 10.77 28.84 -23.33
N LEU A 11 9.83 29.51 -24.01
CA LEU A 11 8.49 28.98 -24.27
C LEU A 11 8.53 27.76 -25.20
N VAL A 12 9.37 27.81 -26.24
CA VAL A 12 9.64 26.65 -27.12
C VAL A 12 10.28 25.50 -26.34
N PHE A 13 11.21 25.78 -25.43
CA PHE A 13 11.87 24.76 -24.61
C PHE A 13 10.89 24.07 -23.64
N VAL A 14 9.96 24.82 -23.04
CA VAL A 14 8.90 24.27 -22.18
C VAL A 14 7.94 23.40 -22.99
N ILE A 15 7.56 23.80 -24.20
CA ILE A 15 6.70 23.00 -25.09
C ILE A 15 7.38 21.68 -25.48
N ILE A 16 8.67 21.71 -25.81
CA ILE A 16 9.45 20.50 -26.12
C ILE A 16 9.53 19.59 -24.89
N GLY A 17 9.76 20.16 -23.69
CA GLY A 17 9.72 19.42 -22.44
C GLY A 17 8.38 18.71 -22.20
N VAL A 18 7.26 19.43 -22.36
CA VAL A 18 5.92 18.85 -22.19
C VAL A 18 5.63 17.75 -23.21
N LEU A 19 6.07 17.91 -24.47
CA LEU A 19 5.93 16.89 -25.51
C LEU A 19 6.81 15.66 -25.22
N SER A 20 8.02 15.84 -24.71
CA SER A 20 8.89 14.73 -24.29
C SER A 20 8.34 13.98 -23.08
N LEU A 21 7.79 14.68 -22.08
CA LEU A 21 7.13 14.05 -20.93
C LEU A 21 5.84 13.33 -21.34
N GLY A 22 5.02 13.94 -22.20
CA GLY A 22 3.80 13.33 -22.73
C GLY A 22 4.09 12.08 -23.56
N GLY A 23 5.11 12.12 -24.42
CA GLY A 23 5.58 10.96 -25.18
C GLY A 23 6.13 9.84 -24.28
N TYR A 24 6.89 10.18 -23.24
CA TYR A 24 7.38 9.22 -22.25
C TYR A 24 6.24 8.57 -21.44
N PHE A 25 5.27 9.35 -20.97
CA PHE A 25 4.12 8.82 -20.24
C PHE A 25 3.19 7.99 -21.13
N TYR A 26 2.97 8.41 -22.38
CA TYR A 26 2.20 7.65 -23.37
C TYR A 26 2.91 6.34 -23.77
N TYR A 27 4.23 6.37 -23.96
CA TYR A 27 5.02 5.16 -24.22
C TYR A 27 5.07 4.22 -23.00
N LYS A 28 5.06 4.77 -21.78
CA LYS A 28 4.93 3.98 -20.54
C LYS A 28 3.53 3.38 -20.40
N LEU A 29 2.47 4.11 -20.75
CA LEU A 29 1.09 3.61 -20.71
C LEU A 29 0.83 2.52 -21.76
N ASN A 30 1.39 2.65 -22.97
CA ASN A 30 1.26 1.62 -24.00
C ASN A 30 2.15 0.39 -23.75
N GLN A 31 3.28 0.51 -23.03
CA GLN A 31 4.02 -0.65 -22.50
C GLN A 31 3.34 -1.29 -21.28
N LEU A 32 2.53 -0.52 -20.53
CA LEU A 32 1.62 -1.07 -19.52
C LEU A 32 0.54 -1.96 -20.15
N GLU A 33 0.06 -1.60 -21.34
CA GLU A 33 -0.95 -2.38 -22.08
C GLU A 33 -0.39 -3.53 -22.92
N LYS A 34 0.88 -3.47 -23.36
CA LYS A 34 1.48 -4.50 -24.22
C LYS A 34 2.54 -5.39 -23.55
N ASP A 35 3.17 -4.96 -22.46
CA ASP A 35 4.35 -5.65 -21.89
C ASP A 35 4.28 -5.94 -20.38
N THR A 36 3.23 -5.57 -19.65
CA THR A 36 3.29 -5.67 -18.18
C THR A 36 2.61 -6.94 -17.67
N ASN A 37 3.46 -7.93 -17.32
CA ASN A 37 3.27 -9.01 -16.33
C ASN A 37 2.65 -10.37 -16.74
N ILE A 38 3.13 -11.04 -17.79
CA ILE A 38 2.69 -12.43 -18.07
C ILE A 38 3.07 -13.44 -16.96
N SER A 39 4.06 -13.14 -16.10
CA SER A 39 4.44 -13.99 -14.96
C SER A 39 3.96 -13.45 -13.60
N GLY A 40 4.17 -12.17 -13.30
CA GLY A 40 3.75 -11.56 -12.03
C GLY A 40 2.23 -11.46 -11.86
N ASP A 41 1.48 -11.13 -12.92
CA ASP A 41 0.03 -11.02 -12.84
C ASP A 41 -0.62 -12.38 -12.73
N LYS A 42 0.00 -13.43 -13.29
CA LYS A 42 -0.54 -14.78 -13.19
C LYS A 42 -0.48 -15.28 -11.75
N GLU A 43 0.64 -15.04 -11.07
CA GLU A 43 0.81 -15.37 -9.65
C GLU A 43 -0.14 -14.56 -8.76
N ILE A 44 -0.24 -13.25 -8.99
CA ILE A 44 -1.14 -12.37 -8.25
C ILE A 44 -2.61 -12.74 -8.48
N LYS A 45 -3.04 -12.95 -9.73
CA LYS A 45 -4.40 -13.42 -10.06
C LYS A 45 -4.68 -14.76 -9.40
N SER A 46 -3.72 -15.69 -9.43
CA SER A 46 -3.90 -16.99 -8.78
C SER A 46 -4.05 -16.87 -7.26
N LEU A 47 -3.36 -15.91 -6.64
CA LEU A 47 -3.45 -15.62 -5.22
C LEU A 47 -4.81 -15.01 -4.86
N ILE A 48 -5.26 -14.01 -5.62
CA ILE A 48 -6.58 -13.39 -5.43
C ILE A 48 -7.68 -14.45 -5.54
N LEU A 49 -7.65 -15.29 -6.59
CA LEU A 49 -8.59 -16.39 -6.78
C LEU A 49 -8.54 -17.42 -5.63
N LYS A 50 -7.39 -17.65 -5.00
CA LYS A 50 -7.30 -18.51 -3.81
C LYS A 50 -8.02 -17.88 -2.62
N VAL A 51 -7.81 -16.59 -2.39
CA VAL A 51 -8.44 -15.87 -1.29
C VAL A 51 -9.95 -15.75 -1.50
N GLU A 52 -10.43 -15.45 -2.71
CA GLU A 52 -11.86 -15.38 -3.06
C GLU A 52 -12.60 -16.70 -2.85
N ARG A 53 -11.91 -17.85 -3.00
CA ARG A 53 -12.49 -19.16 -2.67
C ARG A 53 -12.59 -19.41 -1.16
N LEU A 54 -11.82 -18.71 -0.36
CA LEU A 54 -11.75 -18.87 1.09
C LEU A 54 -12.58 -17.80 1.83
N TYR A 55 -12.86 -16.66 1.20
CA TYR A 55 -13.59 -15.56 1.79
C TYR A 55 -14.42 -14.85 0.73
N LEU A 56 -15.69 -14.58 1.06
CA LEU A 56 -16.61 -13.92 0.14
C LEU A 56 -16.21 -12.45 0.00
N ILE A 57 -15.74 -12.07 -1.18
CA ILE A 57 -15.24 -10.74 -1.52
C ILE A 57 -15.97 -10.24 -2.77
N PRO A 58 -16.36 -8.96 -2.83
CA PRO A 58 -16.89 -8.36 -4.06
C PRO A 58 -15.86 -8.38 -5.21
N ASN A 59 -16.28 -8.82 -6.40
CA ASN A 59 -15.39 -9.00 -7.56
C ASN A 59 -15.01 -7.68 -8.27
N ASP A 60 -15.45 -6.52 -7.76
CA ASP A 60 -15.28 -5.20 -8.37
C ASP A 60 -14.11 -4.39 -7.79
N GLU A 61 -13.23 -5.06 -7.03
CA GLU A 61 -12.06 -4.47 -6.41
C GLU A 61 -10.79 -5.32 -6.58
N VAL A 62 -9.67 -4.64 -6.90
CA VAL A 62 -8.33 -5.23 -6.86
C VAL A 62 -7.67 -4.81 -5.55
N PRO A 63 -7.21 -5.74 -4.70
CA PRO A 63 -6.60 -5.40 -3.43
C PRO A 63 -5.19 -4.85 -3.62
N THR A 64 -4.73 -4.06 -2.65
CA THR A 64 -3.30 -3.78 -2.48
C THR A 64 -2.65 -4.95 -1.73
N ILE A 65 -1.56 -5.49 -2.27
CA ILE A 65 -0.90 -6.68 -1.73
C ILE A 65 0.48 -6.33 -1.17
N ALA A 66 0.75 -6.73 0.07
CA ALA A 66 2.07 -6.66 0.70
C ALA A 66 2.51 -8.04 1.21
N THR A 67 3.81 -8.21 1.43
CA THR A 67 4.39 -9.45 2.00
C THR A 67 4.98 -9.16 3.36
N VAL A 68 4.69 -10.02 4.34
CA VAL A 68 5.31 -9.97 5.66
C VAL A 68 6.76 -10.45 5.53
N THR A 69 7.71 -9.53 5.66
CA THR A 69 9.16 -9.82 5.60
C THR A 69 9.76 -9.98 6.99
N ASP A 70 9.26 -9.23 7.98
CA ASP A 70 9.64 -9.34 9.37
C ASP A 70 8.40 -9.26 10.28
N PRO A 71 7.91 -10.39 10.80
CA PRO A 71 6.79 -10.40 11.74
C PRO A 71 7.12 -9.71 13.06
N LYS A 72 8.40 -9.69 13.50
CA LYS A 72 8.77 -9.23 14.85
C LYS A 72 8.45 -7.76 15.06
N ILE A 73 8.66 -6.93 14.04
CA ILE A 73 8.37 -5.50 14.07
C ILE A 73 6.88 -5.17 13.94
N LEU A 74 6.05 -6.17 13.61
CA LEU A 74 4.60 -6.02 13.41
C LEU A 74 3.78 -6.60 14.57
N LYS A 75 4.42 -7.29 15.53
CA LYS A 75 3.74 -8.02 16.62
C LYS A 75 2.87 -7.14 17.51
N ASP A 76 3.20 -5.86 17.61
CA ASP A 76 2.47 -4.89 18.44
C ASP A 76 1.07 -4.58 17.88
N LYS A 77 0.74 -5.06 16.68
CA LYS A 77 -0.59 -4.96 16.09
C LYS A 77 -1.28 -6.32 16.16
N SER A 78 -2.50 -6.35 16.71
CA SER A 78 -3.30 -7.58 16.85
C SER A 78 -3.52 -8.32 15.51
N PHE A 79 -3.54 -7.59 14.39
CA PHE A 79 -3.67 -8.18 13.05
C PHE A 79 -2.48 -9.08 12.65
N PHE A 80 -1.29 -8.87 13.21
CA PHE A 80 -0.08 -9.59 12.86
C PHE A 80 0.39 -10.57 13.95
N THR A 81 -0.41 -10.81 15.00
CA THR A 81 -0.03 -11.68 16.12
C THR A 81 0.33 -13.10 15.68
N LEU A 82 -0.35 -13.62 14.65
CA LEU A 82 -0.11 -14.95 14.09
C LEU A 82 0.66 -14.93 12.76
N ALA A 83 1.20 -13.77 12.36
CA ALA A 83 1.87 -13.62 11.07
C ALA A 83 3.23 -14.32 11.03
N GLU A 84 3.52 -14.93 9.88
CA GLU A 84 4.78 -15.58 9.56
C GLU A 84 5.46 -14.92 8.36
N ILE A 85 6.76 -15.14 8.21
CA ILE A 85 7.52 -14.65 7.05
C ILE A 85 6.93 -15.26 5.78
N GLY A 86 6.61 -14.42 4.80
CA GLY A 86 6.01 -14.82 3.54
C GLY A 86 4.49 -14.79 3.49
N ASP A 87 3.82 -14.52 4.62
CA ASP A 87 2.39 -14.23 4.63
C ASP A 87 2.08 -12.99 3.76
N LYS A 88 0.89 -12.98 3.19
CA LYS A 88 0.42 -11.98 2.22
C LYS A 88 -0.70 -11.18 2.85
N VAL A 89 -0.55 -9.87 2.87
CA VAL A 89 -1.58 -8.93 3.33
C VAL A 89 -2.30 -8.42 2.10
N LEU A 90 -3.62 -8.60 2.06
CA LEU A 90 -4.49 -8.07 1.01
C LEU A 90 -5.40 -7.02 1.63
N ILE A 91 -5.31 -5.78 1.14
CA ILE A 91 -6.12 -4.65 1.61
C ILE A 91 -7.15 -4.32 0.55
N TYR A 92 -8.41 -4.50 0.90
CA TYR A 92 -9.58 -4.14 0.11
C TYR A 92 -10.20 -2.88 0.71
N THR A 93 -9.88 -1.74 0.11
CA THR A 93 -10.30 -0.41 0.55
C THR A 93 -11.79 -0.17 0.39
N LYS A 94 -12.40 -0.56 -0.72
CA LYS A 94 -13.85 -0.40 -0.95
C LYS A 94 -14.64 -1.38 -0.09
N PHE A 95 -14.17 -2.62 0.02
CA PHE A 95 -14.78 -3.62 0.89
C PHE A 95 -14.55 -3.34 2.39
N GLY A 96 -13.58 -2.48 2.73
CA GLY A 96 -13.25 -2.11 4.10
C GLY A 96 -12.70 -3.29 4.91
N LYS A 97 -11.83 -4.10 4.31
CA LYS A 97 -11.23 -5.29 4.95
C LYS A 97 -9.74 -5.41 4.62
N ALA A 98 -8.95 -5.81 5.62
CA ALA A 98 -7.60 -6.30 5.42
C ALA A 98 -7.55 -7.79 5.80
N ILE A 99 -6.92 -8.59 4.95
CA ILE A 99 -6.87 -10.04 5.06
C ILE A 99 -5.41 -10.46 5.10
N LEU A 100 -5.03 -11.21 6.13
CA LEU A 100 -3.75 -11.88 6.23
C LEU A 100 -3.91 -13.31 5.70
N TYR A 101 -3.24 -13.64 4.61
CA TYR A 101 -3.32 -14.93 3.94
C TYR A 101 -1.97 -15.62 3.93
N ARG A 102 -1.93 -16.91 4.26
CA ARG A 102 -0.72 -17.74 4.24
C ARG A 102 -0.72 -18.64 3.00
N PRO A 103 0.13 -18.36 1.99
CA PRO A 103 0.16 -19.16 0.76
C PRO A 103 0.63 -20.59 0.97
N SER A 104 1.52 -20.84 1.94
CA SER A 104 2.13 -22.16 2.18
C SER A 104 1.13 -23.22 2.65
N ILE A 105 0.09 -22.82 3.38
CA ILE A 105 -0.97 -23.71 3.86
C ILE A 105 -2.34 -23.40 3.25
N ASN A 106 -2.42 -22.41 2.35
CA ASN A 106 -3.65 -21.94 1.70
C ASN A 106 -4.76 -21.63 2.71
N LYS A 107 -4.47 -20.80 3.71
CA LYS A 107 -5.45 -20.38 4.73
C LYS A 107 -5.42 -18.88 4.95
N ILE A 108 -6.57 -18.35 5.33
CA ILE A 108 -6.67 -17.02 5.91
C ILE A 108 -6.30 -17.13 7.38
N VAL A 109 -5.33 -16.32 7.79
CA VAL A 109 -4.79 -16.28 9.15
C VAL A 109 -5.60 -15.30 9.98
N GLU A 110 -5.93 -14.13 9.43
CA GLU A 110 -6.63 -13.07 10.16
C GLU A 110 -7.39 -12.15 9.20
N VAL A 111 -8.51 -11.57 9.66
CA VAL A 111 -9.30 -10.58 8.90
C VAL A 111 -9.74 -9.46 9.82
N VAL A 112 -9.46 -8.22 9.44
CA VAL A 112 -9.88 -7.03 10.18
C VAL A 112 -10.65 -6.05 9.30
N SER A 113 -11.55 -5.31 9.90
CA SER A 113 -12.22 -4.18 9.23
C SER A 113 -11.27 -2.99 9.13
N VAL A 114 -11.18 -2.41 7.95
CA VAL A 114 -10.46 -1.16 7.69
C VAL A 114 -11.51 -0.08 7.51
N GLY A 115 -11.67 0.78 8.50
CA GLY A 115 -12.50 1.97 8.46
C GLY A 115 -11.68 3.19 8.04
N ILE A 116 -12.36 4.24 7.58
CA ILE A 116 -11.74 5.54 7.26
C ILE A 116 -11.25 6.25 8.55
N ASP A 117 -11.78 5.81 9.69
CA ASP A 117 -11.54 6.21 11.07
C ASP A 117 -10.53 5.31 11.81
N ASN A 118 -10.34 4.06 11.38
CA ASN A 118 -9.30 3.18 11.89
C ASN A 118 -8.00 3.36 11.10
N LYS A 119 -7.25 4.41 11.46
CA LYS A 119 -5.87 4.57 11.05
C LYS A 119 -5.09 3.35 11.59
N LEU A 120 -4.80 2.38 10.72
CA LEU A 120 -3.73 1.42 10.97
C LEU A 120 -2.44 2.24 11.01
N ASP A 121 -2.12 2.70 12.22
CA ASP A 121 -1.00 3.60 12.49
C ASP A 121 0.32 2.86 12.36
N PHE A 122 0.87 2.85 11.15
CA PHE A 122 2.24 2.47 10.85
C PHE A 122 3.27 3.55 11.22
N SER A 123 2.85 4.65 11.88
CA SER A 123 3.69 5.84 12.10
C SER A 123 4.02 6.16 13.57
N LYS A 124 3.91 5.21 14.51
CA LYS A 124 4.25 5.46 15.92
C LYS A 124 5.38 4.56 16.41
N SER A 125 6.55 4.76 15.83
CA SER A 125 7.84 4.38 16.41
C SER A 125 8.67 5.65 16.61
N GLU A 126 8.33 6.44 17.64
CA GLU A 126 9.25 7.33 18.36
C GLU A 126 8.49 8.09 19.48
N ASN A 127 9.12 8.16 20.64
CA ASN A 127 8.77 8.92 21.85
C ASN A 127 7.63 8.39 22.75
N VAL A 128 8.00 7.45 23.63
CA VAL A 128 7.43 7.36 24.97
C VAL A 128 8.50 7.84 25.94
N GLU A 129 8.47 9.13 26.27
CA GLU A 129 9.14 9.65 27.45
C GLU A 129 8.26 10.76 28.05
N ASN A 130 8.02 10.60 29.36
CA ASN A 130 7.42 11.53 30.32
C ASN A 130 5.93 11.85 30.23
N GLN A 131 5.13 11.16 31.05
CA GLN A 131 4.17 11.77 31.99
C GLN A 131 3.51 10.70 32.88
N GLU A 132 4.20 10.30 33.95
CA GLU A 132 3.60 9.74 35.17
C GLU A 132 4.43 10.22 36.36
N GLU A 133 4.22 11.46 36.82
CA GLU A 133 4.52 11.83 38.23
C GLU A 133 3.88 13.18 38.61
N ILE A 134 2.54 13.24 38.67
CA ILE A 134 1.85 14.19 39.57
C ILE A 134 0.58 13.49 40.06
N ASP A 135 0.72 12.60 41.04
CA ASP A 135 -0.34 12.42 42.06
C ASP A 135 0.23 11.73 43.31
N ASN A 136 0.98 12.50 44.11
CA ASN A 136 1.21 12.15 45.51
C ASN A 136 0.58 13.25 46.37
N LYS A 137 -0.72 13.09 46.56
CA LYS A 137 -1.29 12.87 47.88
C LYS A 137 -0.99 13.97 48.91
N ASP A 138 -1.79 15.03 48.84
CA ASP A 138 -2.16 15.82 50.00
C ASP A 138 -2.97 14.93 50.95
N ASP A 139 -2.29 14.27 51.88
CA ASP A 139 -2.86 13.80 53.14
C ASP A 139 -1.93 14.25 54.28
N GLU A 140 -2.49 15.11 55.14
CA GLU A 140 -2.05 15.58 56.48
C GLU A 140 -1.56 17.04 56.61
#